data_AF-A0A1L0FXA4-F1
#
_entry.id   AF-A0A1L0FXA4-F1
#
_cell.length_a   1.000
_cell.length_b   1.000
_cell.length_c   1.000
_cell.angle_alpha   90.00
_cell.angle_beta   90.00
_cell.angle_gamma   90.00
#
_symmetry.space_group_name_H-M   'P 1'
#
loop_
_entity.id
_entity.type
_entity.pdbx_description
1 polymer ?
#
loop_
_entity_poly.entity_id
_entity_poly.type
_entity_poly.pdbx_seq_one_letter_code
_entity_poly.pdbx_strand_id
1 'polypeptide(L)'
;MFRNTLWRLTGSNALRSPRIAGSNTLAQYFSISSINSASGSLFGEVTEAKQEEPQQQAPVAATDVTPESDAKLQQYYTEEGKKSQIASDKYVSPLKRKLFDLNVSQHGFFKNNHIVADPESGKSYKVSLTNDEIDMLEPTIYLQSYRLKSSMKKATLVNRFVRGSDVKSAINQLHFNPKKMATEVEKLLKRGLEQARAAGYNEDKLYIQALWTGSDGQWVKRADIKGRGRTGIIEHPYIHVKAILKTDQTKQRLAWEKQQARALAKPRLYLNNEPLNFKVQPFYKW
;
A
#
# COMPACT_ATOMS: atom_id res chain seq x y z
N MET A 1 7.79 -59.34 -40.83
CA MET A 1 8.28 -59.15 -42.22
C MET A 1 7.82 -57.78 -42.70
N PHE A 2 8.60 -57.11 -43.57
CA PHE A 2 8.53 -55.70 -44.01
C PHE A 2 9.23 -54.71 -43.06
N ARG A 3 10.56 -54.57 -43.10
CA ARG A 3 11.45 -53.83 -44.04
C ARG A 3 11.42 -52.29 -43.84
N ASN A 4 12.47 -51.84 -43.14
CA ASN A 4 13.02 -50.49 -43.07
C ASN A 4 13.20 -49.82 -44.44
N THR A 5 12.91 -48.53 -44.51
CA THR A 5 13.49 -47.63 -45.53
C THR A 5 14.00 -46.36 -44.85
N LEU A 6 15.25 -46.04 -45.19
CA LEU A 6 16.09 -44.97 -44.68
C LEU A 6 15.66 -43.60 -45.19
N TRP A 7 15.76 -42.59 -44.34
CA TRP A 7 15.86 -41.19 -44.76
C TRP A 7 17.34 -40.77 -44.75
N ARG A 8 17.81 -40.28 -45.90
CA ARG A 8 19.15 -39.72 -46.10
C ARG A 8 19.22 -38.28 -45.59
N LEU A 9 20.24 -38.01 -44.78
CA LEU A 9 20.76 -36.67 -44.47
C LEU A 9 21.85 -36.32 -45.49
N THR A 10 21.70 -35.21 -46.20
CA THR A 10 22.80 -34.56 -46.94
C THR A 10 22.60 -33.05 -46.93
N GLY A 11 23.61 -32.30 -46.51
CA GLY A 11 23.63 -30.84 -46.69
C GLY A 11 24.46 -30.08 -45.66
N SER A 12 25.74 -30.41 -45.53
CA SER A 12 26.74 -29.53 -44.94
C SER A 12 26.98 -28.34 -45.87
N ASN A 13 26.87 -27.11 -45.37
CA ASN A 13 27.39 -25.94 -46.08
C ASN A 13 28.19 -25.03 -45.16
N ALA A 14 29.34 -24.64 -45.71
CA ALA A 14 30.52 -24.22 -45.02
C ALA A 14 30.52 -22.75 -44.57
N LEU A 15 31.34 -22.52 -43.55
CA LEU A 15 31.85 -21.24 -43.07
C LEU A 15 32.31 -20.30 -44.20
N ARG A 16 31.87 -19.04 -44.16
CA ARG A 16 32.60 -17.90 -44.73
C ARG A 16 32.44 -16.67 -43.85
N SER A 17 33.56 -16.23 -43.29
CA SER A 17 33.79 -14.90 -42.73
C SER A 17 34.12 -13.90 -43.84
N PRO A 18 33.92 -12.59 -43.61
CA PRO A 18 34.70 -11.57 -44.28
C PRO A 18 35.72 -10.94 -43.31
N ARG A 19 36.99 -10.94 -43.72
CA ARG A 19 38.05 -10.01 -43.28
C ARG A 19 38.36 -9.08 -44.46
N ILE A 20 38.36 -7.77 -44.25
CA ILE A 20 39.22 -6.75 -44.90
C ILE A 20 39.33 -5.60 -43.85
N ALA A 21 40.46 -5.44 -43.15
CA ALA A 21 41.54 -4.44 -43.38
C ALA A 21 41.01 -2.98 -43.47
N GLY A 22 41.52 -1.95 -42.80
CA GLY A 22 42.73 -1.66 -42.03
C GLY A 22 43.06 -0.16 -42.19
N SER A 23 43.91 0.39 -41.30
CA SER A 23 44.40 1.78 -41.18
C SER A 23 43.55 2.73 -40.31
N ASN A 24 44.10 3.63 -39.48
CA ASN A 24 45.47 3.85 -39.00
C ASN A 24 45.38 4.70 -37.71
N THR A 25 46.31 4.45 -36.78
CA THR A 25 46.95 5.39 -35.86
C THR A 25 46.10 6.43 -35.09
N LEU A 26 46.05 6.28 -33.76
CA LEU A 26 46.47 7.31 -32.81
C LEU A 26 46.82 6.64 -31.48
N ALA A 27 48.12 6.58 -31.19
CA ALA A 27 48.63 6.15 -29.89
C ALA A 27 48.28 7.22 -28.85
N GLN A 28 47.38 6.89 -27.92
CA GLN A 28 47.27 7.61 -26.66
C GLN A 28 48.00 6.79 -25.60
N TYR A 29 49.13 7.36 -25.16
CA TYR A 29 49.88 6.92 -24.01
C TYR A 29 49.02 7.08 -22.76
N PHE A 30 48.51 5.98 -22.22
CA PHE A 30 48.15 5.92 -20.81
C PHE A 30 49.37 5.37 -20.06
N SER A 31 50.05 6.28 -19.38
CA SER A 31 51.09 5.97 -18.40
C SER A 31 50.53 5.05 -17.33
N ILE A 32 51.14 3.87 -17.18
CA ILE A 32 50.96 3.01 -16.03
C ILE A 32 51.61 3.73 -14.84
N SER A 33 50.80 4.40 -14.02
CA SER A 33 51.23 4.81 -12.69
C SER A 33 51.44 3.56 -11.86
N SER A 34 52.64 3.39 -11.33
CA SER A 34 53.03 2.37 -10.36
C SER A 34 52.03 2.34 -9.19
N ILE A 35 51.18 1.32 -9.15
CA ILE A 35 50.46 0.97 -7.94
C ILE A 35 51.48 0.22 -7.07
N ASN A 36 51.92 0.88 -6.00
CA ASN A 36 52.65 0.25 -4.92
C ASN A 36 51.93 -1.04 -4.52
N SER A 37 52.53 -2.19 -4.86
CA SER A 37 52.17 -3.46 -4.24
C SER A 37 52.77 -3.46 -2.84
N ALA A 38 52.07 -2.83 -1.91
CA ALA A 38 52.29 -3.07 -0.49
C ALA A 38 51.85 -4.52 -0.23
N SER A 39 52.80 -5.37 0.11
CA SER A 39 52.59 -6.67 0.72
C SER A 39 51.87 -6.49 2.06
N GLY A 40 50.53 -6.40 2.01
CA GLY A 40 49.65 -6.40 3.17
C GLY A 40 49.21 -7.82 3.47
N SER A 41 49.48 -8.27 4.69
CA SER A 41 49.11 -9.57 5.23
C SER A 41 47.60 -9.83 5.13
N LEU A 42 47.23 -10.94 4.49
CA LEU A 42 45.85 -11.47 4.36
C LEU A 42 45.13 -11.82 5.68
N PHE A 43 45.74 -11.53 6.83
CA PHE A 43 45.21 -11.79 8.17
C PHE A 43 45.11 -10.53 9.07
N GLY A 44 45.50 -9.34 8.58
CA GLY A 44 45.52 -8.12 9.38
C GLY A 44 44.16 -7.40 9.53
N GLU A 45 43.23 -7.61 8.60
CA GLU A 45 41.97 -6.85 8.55
C GLU A 45 40.90 -7.33 9.55
N VAL A 46 41.09 -8.47 10.21
CA VAL A 46 40.13 -9.00 11.21
C VAL A 46 40.40 -8.46 12.63
N THR A 47 41.54 -7.80 12.87
CA THR A 47 41.92 -7.30 14.20
C THR A 47 41.93 -5.79 14.36
N GLU A 48 41.86 -5.02 13.27
CA GLU A 48 41.59 -3.58 13.36
C GLU A 48 40.08 -3.34 13.28
N ALA A 49 39.39 -3.75 14.34
CA ALA A 49 38.22 -2.98 14.74
C ALA A 49 38.72 -1.55 14.96
N LYS A 50 38.48 -0.69 13.97
CA LYS A 50 38.51 0.75 14.15
C LYS A 50 37.56 1.00 15.32
N GLN A 51 38.13 1.10 16.52
CA GLN A 51 37.49 1.68 17.67
C GLN A 51 37.27 3.13 17.25
N GLU A 52 36.14 3.38 16.59
CA GLU A 52 35.55 4.70 16.61
C GLU A 52 35.26 4.94 18.08
N GLU A 53 36.22 5.57 18.76
CA GLU A 53 35.96 6.14 20.07
C GLU A 53 34.64 6.91 19.93
N PRO A 54 33.65 6.63 20.78
CA PRO A 54 32.41 7.38 20.73
C PRO A 54 32.80 8.84 20.89
N GLN A 55 32.67 9.62 19.80
CA GLN A 55 32.88 11.06 19.84
C GLN A 55 32.12 11.55 21.06
N GLN A 56 32.85 12.08 22.04
CA GLN A 56 32.28 12.60 23.27
C GLN A 56 31.38 13.77 22.86
N GLN A 57 30.11 13.47 22.61
CA GLN A 57 29.09 14.49 22.43
C GLN A 57 29.13 15.33 23.69
N ALA A 58 29.34 16.64 23.53
CA ALA A 58 29.36 17.58 24.64
C ALA A 58 28.16 17.30 25.57
N PRO A 59 28.33 17.38 26.91
CA PRO A 59 27.26 17.05 27.84
C PRO A 59 26.06 17.95 27.56
N VAL A 60 25.05 17.40 26.90
CA VAL A 60 23.78 18.09 26.65
C VAL A 60 23.12 18.26 28.01
N ALA A 61 22.76 19.49 28.38
CA ALA A 61 22.12 19.76 29.65
C ALA A 61 20.83 18.94 29.76
N ALA A 62 20.55 18.37 30.93
CA ALA A 62 19.38 17.49 31.15
C ALA A 62 18.03 18.16 30.83
N THR A 63 17.99 19.49 30.76
CA THR A 63 16.81 20.28 30.39
C THR A 63 16.49 20.24 28.89
N ASP A 64 17.46 19.93 28.04
CA ASP A 64 17.30 20.00 26.58
C ASP A 64 16.87 18.66 25.97
N VAL A 65 16.94 17.57 26.75
CA VAL A 65 16.55 16.22 26.32
C VAL A 65 15.04 16.05 26.49
N THR A 66 14.30 16.31 25.43
CA THR A 66 12.87 16.01 25.31
C THR A 66 12.64 14.68 24.57
N PRO A 67 11.47 14.03 24.73
CA PRO A 67 11.14 12.83 23.95
C PRO A 67 11.18 13.05 22.42
N GLU A 68 10.98 14.29 21.96
CA GLU A 68 11.06 14.67 20.55
C GLU A 68 12.50 14.83 20.04
N SER A 69 13.45 15.14 20.92
CA SER A 69 14.88 15.23 20.57
C SER A 69 15.63 13.90 20.69
N ASP A 70 15.15 12.96 21.51
CA ASP A 70 15.85 11.70 21.76
C ASP A 70 15.61 10.66 20.64
N ALA A 71 16.58 10.57 19.72
CA ALA A 71 16.55 9.61 18.62
C ALA A 71 16.54 8.13 19.07
N LYS A 72 17.19 7.79 20.20
CA LYS A 72 17.24 6.41 20.69
C LYS A 72 15.86 5.99 21.21
N LEU A 73 15.21 6.87 21.96
CA LEU A 73 13.85 6.64 22.44
C LEU A 73 12.85 6.47 21.28
N GLN A 74 12.98 7.30 20.24
CA GLN A 74 12.16 7.20 19.03
C GLN A 74 12.38 5.90 18.27
N GLN A 75 13.64 5.47 18.11
CA GLN A 75 13.97 4.19 17.49
C GLN A 75 13.34 3.03 18.26
N TYR A 76 13.48 3.02 19.59
CA TYR A 76 12.89 2.01 20.47
C TYR A 76 11.36 1.91 20.27
N TYR A 77 10.63 3.01 20.37
CA TYR A 77 9.18 3.00 20.16
C TYR A 77 8.77 2.65 18.73
N THR A 78 9.59 3.02 17.74
CA THR A 78 9.37 2.64 16.33
C THR A 78 9.50 1.13 16.15
N GLU A 79 10.51 0.51 16.75
CA GLU A 79 10.71 -0.93 16.72
C GLU A 79 9.61 -1.70 17.46
N GLU A 80 9.24 -1.26 18.67
CA GLU A 80 8.10 -1.80 19.42
C GLU A 80 6.80 -1.70 18.60
N GLY A 81 6.56 -0.55 17.98
CA GLY A 81 5.43 -0.33 17.07
C GLY A 81 5.44 -1.32 15.90
N LYS A 82 6.58 -1.48 15.23
CA LYS A 82 6.75 -2.44 14.11
C LYS A 82 6.51 -3.89 14.54
N LYS A 83 6.96 -4.30 15.73
CA LYS A 83 6.72 -5.67 16.26
C LYS A 83 5.23 -5.95 16.45
N SER A 84 4.47 -4.94 16.91
CA SER A 84 3.03 -5.09 17.16
C SER A 84 2.18 -5.12 15.88
N GLN A 85 2.66 -4.48 14.81
CA GLN A 85 1.92 -4.32 13.56
C GLN A 85 2.13 -5.51 12.62
N ILE A 86 1.03 -6.01 12.05
CA ILE A 86 1.10 -7.01 10.98
C ILE A 86 1.32 -6.26 9.66
N ALA A 87 2.51 -6.43 9.05
CA ALA A 87 2.84 -5.81 7.77
C ALA A 87 2.24 -6.59 6.58
N SER A 88 2.01 -5.90 5.46
CA SER A 88 1.60 -6.50 4.18
C SER A 88 2.58 -7.58 3.69
N ASP A 89 3.86 -7.44 4.03
CA ASP A 89 4.94 -8.36 3.66
C ASP A 89 4.75 -9.79 4.20
N LYS A 90 3.94 -9.94 5.25
CA LYS A 90 3.56 -11.27 5.77
C LYS A 90 2.68 -12.04 4.78
N TYR A 91 1.83 -11.35 4.03
CA TYR A 91 0.81 -11.95 3.18
C TYR A 91 1.17 -11.91 1.70
N VAL A 92 1.95 -10.92 1.27
CA VAL A 92 2.30 -10.71 -0.13
C VAL A 92 3.79 -10.97 -0.35
N SER A 93 4.11 -11.77 -1.38
CA SER A 93 5.50 -12.06 -1.72
C SER A 93 6.23 -10.81 -2.26
N PRO A 94 7.56 -10.69 -2.04
CA PRO A 94 8.34 -9.56 -2.55
C PRO A 94 8.21 -9.36 -4.07
N LEU A 95 8.15 -10.47 -4.84
CA LEU A 95 7.96 -10.42 -6.28
C LEU A 95 6.60 -9.81 -6.66
N LYS A 96 5.50 -10.21 -5.99
CA LYS A 96 4.17 -9.64 -6.25
C LYS A 96 4.13 -8.14 -5.97
N ARG A 97 4.76 -7.71 -4.86
CA ARG A 97 4.88 -6.30 -4.49
C ARG A 97 5.64 -5.50 -5.57
N LYS A 98 6.81 -5.99 -5.98
CA LYS A 98 7.59 -5.38 -7.07
C LYS A 98 6.80 -5.28 -8.38
N LEU A 99 6.10 -6.34 -8.76
CA LEU A 99 5.27 -6.35 -9.97
C LEU A 99 4.06 -5.40 -9.87
N PHE A 100 3.48 -5.24 -8.68
CA PHE A 100 2.45 -4.24 -8.41
C PHE A 100 3.00 -2.82 -8.60
N ASP A 101 4.16 -2.52 -8.03
CA ASP A 101 4.79 -1.21 -8.14
C ASP A 101 5.16 -0.87 -9.59
N LEU A 102 5.68 -1.84 -10.34
CA LEU A 102 5.95 -1.68 -11.78
C LEU A 102 4.67 -1.42 -12.58
N ASN A 103 3.57 -2.11 -12.27
CA ASN A 103 2.27 -1.89 -12.90
C ASN A 103 1.75 -0.47 -12.63
N VAL A 104 1.83 -0.03 -11.36
CA VAL A 104 1.42 1.31 -10.93
C VAL A 104 2.31 2.38 -11.57
N SER A 105 3.62 2.15 -11.69
CA SER A 105 4.54 3.05 -12.37
C SER A 105 4.17 3.27 -13.85
N GLN A 106 3.72 2.22 -14.54
CA GLN A 106 3.30 2.30 -15.94
C GLN A 106 1.98 3.07 -16.15
N HIS A 107 0.99 2.86 -15.28
CA HIS A 107 -0.39 3.33 -15.51
C HIS A 107 -0.86 4.44 -14.55
N GLY A 108 -0.09 4.74 -13.50
CA GLY A 108 -0.47 5.60 -12.38
C GLY A 108 -1.30 4.90 -11.29
N PHE A 109 -1.95 3.78 -11.62
CA PHE A 109 -2.71 2.93 -10.68
C PHE A 109 -2.63 1.46 -11.12
N PHE A 110 -3.03 0.54 -10.23
CA PHE A 110 -2.92 -0.89 -10.51
C PHE A 110 -4.01 -1.38 -11.46
N LYS A 111 -3.62 -2.01 -12.57
CA LYS A 111 -4.52 -2.72 -13.49
C LYS A 111 -4.33 -4.23 -13.36
N ASN A 112 -5.38 -4.93 -12.95
CA ASN A 112 -5.33 -6.38 -12.79
C ASN A 112 -5.24 -7.10 -14.16
N ASN A 113 -4.56 -8.25 -14.19
CA ASN A 113 -4.31 -9.08 -15.38
C ASN A 113 -3.47 -8.40 -16.50
N HIS A 114 -2.77 -7.31 -16.19
CA HIS A 114 -1.88 -6.62 -17.13
C HIS A 114 -0.50 -7.31 -17.20
N ILE A 115 0.15 -7.23 -18.36
CA ILE A 115 1.49 -7.79 -18.58
C ILE A 115 2.53 -6.73 -18.23
N VAL A 116 3.44 -7.04 -17.32
CA VAL A 116 4.50 -6.15 -16.84
C VAL A 116 5.84 -6.82 -17.08
N ALA A 117 6.78 -6.08 -17.68
CA ALA A 117 8.16 -6.52 -17.84
C ALA A 117 8.98 -6.10 -16.62
N ASP A 118 9.70 -7.05 -16.03
CA ASP A 118 10.65 -6.76 -14.95
C ASP A 118 11.97 -6.29 -15.57
N PRO A 119 12.42 -5.04 -15.32
CA PRO A 119 13.67 -4.53 -15.86
C PRO A 119 14.90 -5.28 -15.35
N GLU A 120 14.87 -5.84 -14.13
CA GLU A 120 16.02 -6.55 -13.55
C GLU A 120 16.16 -7.96 -14.11
N SER A 121 15.04 -8.68 -14.25
CA SER A 121 15.06 -10.05 -14.75
C SER A 121 14.99 -10.15 -16.28
N GLY A 122 14.53 -9.10 -16.98
CA GLY A 122 14.22 -9.12 -18.41
C GLY A 122 13.02 -10.00 -18.80
N LYS A 123 12.31 -10.57 -17.80
CA LYS A 123 11.14 -11.44 -18.00
C LYS A 123 9.85 -10.64 -17.94
N SER A 124 8.85 -11.10 -18.67
CA SER A 124 7.50 -10.53 -18.63
C SER A 124 6.55 -11.42 -17.83
N TYR A 125 5.73 -10.79 -16.99
CA TYR A 125 4.79 -11.46 -16.11
C TYR A 125 3.39 -10.90 -16.34
N LYS A 126 2.37 -11.77 -16.34
CA LYS A 126 0.97 -11.35 -16.24
C LYS A 126 0.60 -11.27 -14.76
N VAL A 127 0.31 -10.07 -14.27
CA VAL A 127 0.06 -9.84 -12.85
C VAL A 127 -1.42 -10.06 -12.55
N SER A 128 -1.74 -11.11 -11.80
CA SER A 128 -3.10 -11.39 -11.32
C SER A 128 -3.12 -11.41 -9.79
N LEU A 129 -3.82 -10.47 -9.18
CA LEU A 129 -3.96 -10.36 -7.73
C LEU A 129 -5.41 -10.54 -7.29
N THR A 130 -5.60 -11.02 -6.07
CA THR A 130 -6.93 -11.07 -5.42
C THR A 130 -7.33 -9.67 -4.93
N ASN A 131 -8.62 -9.46 -4.66
CA ASN A 131 -9.10 -8.17 -4.15
C ASN A 131 -8.45 -7.82 -2.80
N ASP A 132 -8.25 -8.81 -1.93
CA ASP A 132 -7.61 -8.62 -0.63
C ASP A 132 -6.13 -8.25 -0.78
N GLU A 133 -5.42 -8.87 -1.72
CA GLU A 133 -4.03 -8.51 -2.04
C GLU A 133 -3.93 -7.08 -2.58
N ILE A 134 -4.87 -6.67 -3.44
CA ILE A 134 -4.94 -5.30 -3.97
C ILE A 134 -5.21 -4.31 -2.83
N ASP A 135 -6.16 -4.60 -1.94
CA ASP A 135 -6.51 -3.74 -0.80
C ASP A 135 -5.32 -3.54 0.16
N MET A 136 -4.55 -4.62 0.41
CA MET A 136 -3.35 -4.58 1.26
C MET A 136 -2.17 -3.80 0.63
N LEU A 137 -2.01 -3.87 -0.70
CA LEU A 137 -0.92 -3.21 -1.41
C LEU A 137 -1.20 -1.74 -1.72
N GLU A 138 -2.47 -1.35 -1.80
CA GLU A 138 -2.83 0.05 -2.01
C GLU A 138 -2.41 0.92 -0.81
N PRO A 139 -1.87 2.12 -1.08
CA PRO A 139 -1.42 3.03 -0.03
C PRO A 139 -2.61 3.46 0.85
N THR A 140 -2.54 3.04 2.11
CA THR A 140 -3.63 3.15 3.08
C THR A 140 -3.09 3.64 4.41
N ILE A 141 -3.81 4.55 5.06
CA ILE A 141 -3.49 5.03 6.41
C ILE A 141 -4.65 4.68 7.33
N TYR A 142 -4.34 3.91 8.38
CA TYR A 142 -5.31 3.55 9.41
C TYR A 142 -5.19 4.50 10.62
N LEU A 143 -6.32 5.06 11.03
CA LEU A 143 -6.41 6.00 12.13
C LEU A 143 -7.37 5.50 13.21
N GLN A 144 -6.99 5.73 14.47
CA GLN A 144 -7.83 5.42 15.63
C GLN A 144 -7.80 6.56 16.66
N SER A 145 -8.97 7.08 17.03
CA SER A 145 -9.08 8.09 18.08
C SER A 145 -8.72 7.52 19.45
N TYR A 146 -8.44 8.41 20.39
CA TYR A 146 -8.47 8.09 21.82
C TYR A 146 -9.90 7.77 22.28
N ARG A 147 -10.04 7.43 23.57
CA ARG A 147 -11.33 7.20 24.23
C ARG A 147 -12.16 8.49 24.29
N LEU A 148 -13.26 8.54 23.55
CA LEU A 148 -14.13 9.71 23.45
C LEU A 148 -15.37 9.57 24.33
N LYS A 149 -15.70 10.63 25.08
CA LYS A 149 -16.95 10.70 25.87
C LYS A 149 -18.13 11.07 24.97
N SER A 150 -18.73 10.07 24.32
CA SER A 150 -19.94 10.24 23.52
C SER A 150 -20.67 8.91 23.31
N SER A 151 -21.79 8.95 22.58
CA SER A 151 -22.52 7.75 22.15
C SER A 151 -22.26 7.50 20.66
N MET A 152 -22.22 6.23 20.26
CA MET A 152 -22.04 5.82 18.86
C MET A 152 -23.05 6.51 17.95
N LYS A 153 -24.32 6.63 18.36
CA LYS A 153 -25.38 7.28 17.56
C LYS A 153 -25.05 8.75 17.25
N LYS A 154 -24.48 9.49 18.22
CA LYS A 154 -24.10 10.89 18.06
C LYS A 154 -22.88 11.04 17.14
N ALA A 155 -21.90 10.14 17.25
CA ALA A 155 -20.74 10.12 16.36
C ALA A 155 -21.12 9.70 14.93
N THR A 156 -21.99 8.70 14.76
CA THR A 156 -22.45 8.24 13.45
C THR A 156 -23.06 9.37 12.61
N LEU A 157 -23.79 10.30 13.24
CA LEU A 157 -24.37 11.45 12.54
C LEU A 157 -23.29 12.33 11.88
N VAL A 158 -22.17 12.59 12.59
CA VAL A 158 -21.03 13.34 12.05
C VAL A 158 -20.24 12.50 11.05
N ASN A 159 -20.03 11.22 11.35
CA ASN A 159 -19.28 10.31 10.50
C ASN A 159 -19.90 10.17 9.10
N ARG A 160 -21.24 10.08 9.02
CA ARG A 160 -21.97 10.00 7.76
C ARG A 160 -21.88 11.28 6.93
N PHE A 161 -21.69 12.42 7.58
CA PHE A 161 -21.60 13.71 6.91
C PHE A 161 -20.29 13.88 6.12
N VAL A 162 -19.17 13.35 6.63
CA VAL A 162 -17.84 13.52 5.99
C VAL A 162 -17.30 12.29 5.27
N ARG A 163 -17.92 11.12 5.43
CA ARG A 163 -17.47 9.88 4.78
C ARG A 163 -17.45 10.04 3.25
N GLY A 164 -16.36 9.63 2.61
CA GLY A 164 -16.17 9.72 1.17
C GLY A 164 -15.68 11.07 0.66
N SER A 165 -15.61 12.10 1.52
CA SER A 165 -15.05 13.40 1.16
C SER A 165 -13.51 13.37 1.19
N ASP A 166 -12.90 14.32 0.48
CA ASP A 166 -11.46 14.58 0.58
C ASP A 166 -11.12 15.07 1.99
N VAL A 167 -9.95 14.70 2.52
CA VAL A 167 -9.62 14.91 3.93
C VAL A 167 -9.58 16.39 4.30
N LYS A 168 -8.99 17.25 3.46
CA LYS A 168 -8.94 18.71 3.70
C LYS A 168 -10.33 19.34 3.65
N SER A 169 -11.16 18.94 2.68
CA SER A 169 -12.55 19.38 2.59
C SER A 169 -13.34 18.95 3.83
N ALA A 170 -13.19 17.70 4.28
CA ALA A 170 -13.82 17.19 5.48
C ALA A 170 -13.39 17.97 6.75
N ILE A 171 -12.11 18.29 6.91
CA ILE A 171 -11.62 19.11 8.04
C ILE A 171 -12.31 20.48 8.05
N ASN A 172 -12.41 21.14 6.90
CA ASN A 172 -13.12 22.42 6.79
C ASN A 172 -14.59 22.30 7.19
N GLN A 173 -15.28 21.25 6.71
CA GLN A 173 -16.68 20.99 7.07
C GLN A 173 -16.87 20.68 8.55
N LEU A 174 -15.92 19.99 9.20
CA LEU A 174 -15.97 19.66 10.62
C LEU A 174 -15.71 20.88 11.49
N HIS A 175 -14.80 21.76 11.06
CA HIS A 175 -14.46 22.99 11.79
C HIS A 175 -15.68 23.87 12.05
N PHE A 176 -16.57 24.00 11.05
CA PHE A 176 -17.79 24.80 11.18
C PHE A 176 -19.01 24.03 11.71
N ASN A 177 -18.86 22.73 12.01
CA ASN A 177 -19.96 21.91 12.50
C ASN A 177 -20.12 22.07 14.02
N PRO A 178 -21.30 22.49 14.53
CA PRO A 178 -21.49 22.80 15.95
C PRO A 178 -21.52 21.56 16.88
N LYS A 179 -21.47 20.33 16.33
CA LYS A 179 -21.48 19.12 17.14
C LYS A 179 -20.12 18.90 17.79
N LYS A 180 -20.08 18.64 19.10
CA LYS A 180 -18.84 18.28 19.83
C LYS A 180 -18.00 17.18 19.14
N MET A 181 -18.68 16.20 18.53
CA MET A 181 -18.00 15.11 17.83
C MET A 181 -17.21 15.59 16.60
N ALA A 182 -17.58 16.71 15.99
CA ALA A 182 -16.89 17.25 14.84
C ALA A 182 -15.45 17.64 15.19
N THR A 183 -15.25 18.31 16.32
CA THR A 183 -13.92 18.67 16.84
C THR A 183 -13.03 17.45 17.08
N GLU A 184 -13.59 16.34 17.60
CA GLU A 184 -12.81 15.11 17.85
C GLU A 184 -12.42 14.41 16.55
N VAL A 185 -13.32 14.38 15.56
CA VAL A 185 -13.03 13.81 14.24
C VAL A 185 -12.04 14.70 13.47
N GLU A 186 -12.14 16.03 13.61
CA GLU A 186 -11.21 16.98 13.02
C GLU A 186 -9.78 16.74 13.50
N LYS A 187 -9.58 16.60 14.82
CA LYS A 187 -8.27 16.24 15.42
C LYS A 187 -7.74 14.92 14.87
N LEU A 188 -8.61 13.91 14.76
CA LEU A 188 -8.25 12.61 14.21
C LEU A 188 -7.75 12.72 12.76
N LEU A 189 -8.42 13.51 11.93
CA LEU A 189 -8.07 13.70 10.52
C LEU A 189 -6.81 14.55 10.35
N LYS A 190 -6.58 15.58 11.18
CA LYS A 190 -5.32 16.35 11.19
C LYS A 190 -4.11 15.47 11.48
N ARG A 191 -4.21 14.59 12.48
CA ARG A 191 -3.18 13.58 12.75
C ARG A 191 -2.97 12.63 11.57
N GLY A 192 -4.05 12.33 10.84
CA GLY A 192 -3.97 11.57 9.58
C GLY A 192 -3.17 12.25 8.48
N LEU A 193 -3.30 13.57 8.34
CA LEU A 193 -2.49 14.35 7.39
C LEU A 193 -1.02 14.37 7.80
N GLU A 194 -0.72 14.50 9.09
CA GLU A 194 0.66 14.42 9.61
C GLU A 194 1.29 13.05 9.33
N GLN A 195 0.55 11.96 9.56
CA GLN A 195 1.01 10.60 9.21
C GLN A 195 1.20 10.42 7.70
N ALA A 196 0.31 11.00 6.88
CA ALA A 196 0.44 10.96 5.44
C ALA A 196 1.71 11.68 4.96
N ARG A 197 1.98 12.86 5.53
CA ARG A 197 3.19 13.64 5.26
C ARG A 197 4.45 12.87 5.63
N ALA A 198 4.48 12.27 6.82
CA ALA A 198 5.61 11.47 7.28
C ALA A 198 5.88 10.24 6.39
N ALA A 199 4.82 9.64 5.83
CA ALA A 199 4.92 8.53 4.89
C ALA A 199 5.22 8.95 3.44
N GLY A 200 5.26 10.25 3.13
CA GLY A 200 5.51 10.77 1.79
C GLY A 200 4.30 10.76 0.85
N TYR A 201 3.08 10.62 1.36
CA TYR A 201 1.86 10.69 0.55
C TYR A 201 1.42 12.14 0.30
N ASN A 202 0.80 12.39 -0.84
CA ASN A 202 0.25 13.70 -1.17
C ASN A 202 -1.03 13.99 -0.37
N GLU A 203 -0.95 14.94 0.57
CA GLU A 203 -2.03 15.40 1.45
C GLU A 203 -3.32 15.83 0.74
N ASP A 204 -3.22 16.49 -0.41
CA ASP A 204 -4.37 17.06 -1.13
C ASP A 204 -5.24 15.99 -1.76
N LYS A 205 -4.65 14.82 -2.04
CA LYS A 205 -5.29 13.72 -2.76
C LYS A 205 -5.82 12.61 -1.84
N LEU A 206 -5.68 12.75 -0.51
CA LEU A 206 -6.25 11.79 0.42
C LEU A 206 -7.76 11.99 0.57
N TYR A 207 -8.47 10.88 0.70
CA TYR A 207 -9.89 10.88 0.98
C TYR A 207 -10.25 9.85 2.04
N ILE A 208 -11.40 10.06 2.65
CA ILE A 208 -11.91 9.20 3.71
C ILE A 208 -12.66 8.02 3.06
N GLN A 209 -11.99 6.89 2.90
CA GLN A 209 -12.60 5.67 2.34
C GLN A 209 -13.64 5.10 3.32
N ALA A 210 -13.24 4.91 4.58
CA ALA A 210 -14.11 4.38 5.61
C ALA A 210 -13.94 5.17 6.89
N LEU A 211 -15.05 5.43 7.58
CA LEU A 211 -15.05 6.13 8.85
C LEU A 211 -16.22 5.65 9.70
N TRP A 212 -15.91 5.01 10.81
CA TRP A 212 -16.87 4.32 11.66
C TRP A 212 -16.56 4.53 13.14
N THR A 213 -17.50 4.15 13.99
CA THR A 213 -17.39 4.26 15.44
C THR A 213 -17.74 2.94 16.09
N GLY A 214 -17.07 2.64 17.20
CA GLY A 214 -17.33 1.46 18.02
C GLY A 214 -17.42 1.83 19.49
N SER A 215 -17.96 0.90 20.29
CA SER A 215 -17.90 1.00 21.74
C SER A 215 -16.47 0.76 22.21
N ASP A 216 -15.99 1.61 23.11
CA ASP A 216 -14.68 1.46 23.73
C ASP A 216 -14.72 0.64 25.03
N GLY A 217 -15.87 0.02 25.33
CA GLY A 217 -16.06 -0.85 26.48
C GLY A 217 -16.02 -0.14 27.84
N GLN A 218 -16.16 -0.92 28.92
CA GLN A 218 -16.11 -0.46 30.31
C GLN A 218 -17.03 0.76 30.59
N TRP A 219 -18.30 0.64 30.19
CA TRP A 219 -19.28 1.69 30.45
C TRP A 219 -19.77 1.61 31.89
N VAL A 220 -19.66 2.73 32.60
CA VAL A 220 -20.16 2.83 33.97
C VAL A 220 -21.69 2.86 33.93
N LYS A 221 -22.29 1.93 34.67
CA LYS A 221 -23.74 1.84 34.87
C LYS A 221 -24.11 2.51 36.20
N ARG A 222 -25.19 3.27 36.21
CA ARG A 222 -25.70 3.98 37.39
C ARG A 222 -27.20 3.75 37.51
N ALA A 223 -27.68 3.47 38.72
CA ALA A 223 -29.12 3.37 38.97
C ALA A 223 -29.82 4.73 38.75
N ASP A 224 -30.94 4.70 38.05
CA ASP A 224 -31.81 5.84 37.78
C ASP A 224 -33.13 5.63 38.54
N ILE A 225 -33.16 6.11 39.77
CA ILE A 225 -34.26 5.92 40.71
C ILE A 225 -35.42 6.83 40.29
N LYS A 226 -36.59 6.24 40.05
CA LYS A 226 -37.81 6.94 39.61
C LYS A 226 -38.93 6.83 40.65
N GLY A 227 -40.02 7.56 40.43
CA GLY A 227 -41.21 7.49 41.29
C GLY A 227 -41.87 6.11 41.28
N ARG A 228 -42.68 5.85 42.33
CA ARG A 228 -43.46 4.60 42.51
C ARG A 228 -42.61 3.32 42.53
N GLY A 229 -41.41 3.38 43.11
CA GLY A 229 -40.52 2.21 43.24
C GLY A 229 -39.94 1.71 41.91
N ARG A 230 -40.03 2.48 40.82
CA ARG A 230 -39.46 2.12 39.51
C ARG A 230 -37.99 2.52 39.46
N THR A 231 -37.16 1.69 38.83
CA THR A 231 -35.72 1.98 38.65
C THR A 231 -35.28 1.64 37.22
N GLY A 232 -34.52 2.53 36.60
CA GLY A 232 -33.80 2.28 35.35
C GLY A 232 -32.28 2.20 35.56
N ILE A 233 -31.53 1.97 34.48
CA ILE A 233 -30.08 2.01 34.48
C ILE A 233 -29.63 3.02 33.44
N ILE A 234 -28.89 4.04 33.88
CA ILE A 234 -28.20 4.98 32.99
C ILE A 234 -26.79 4.47 32.74
N GLU A 235 -26.43 4.36 31.47
CA GLU A 235 -25.08 4.02 31.05
C GLU A 235 -24.35 5.27 30.60
N HIS A 236 -23.06 5.38 30.96
CA HIS A 236 -22.19 6.45 30.51
C HIS A 236 -21.28 5.94 29.38
N PRO A 237 -21.72 6.04 28.10
CA PRO A 237 -20.98 5.44 27.00
C PRO A 237 -19.68 6.18 26.72
N TYR A 238 -18.71 5.41 26.25
CA TYR A 238 -17.46 5.85 25.66
C TYR A 238 -17.26 5.10 24.34
N ILE A 239 -16.68 5.80 23.38
CA ILE A 239 -16.52 5.31 22.02
C ILE A 239 -15.11 5.60 21.52
N HIS A 240 -14.73 4.89 20.46
CA HIS A 240 -13.64 5.27 19.59
C HIS A 240 -14.17 5.50 18.18
N VAL A 241 -13.46 6.32 17.41
CA VAL A 241 -13.67 6.52 15.99
C VAL A 241 -12.45 5.99 15.26
N LYS A 242 -12.69 5.21 14.22
CA LYS A 242 -11.65 4.65 13.35
C LYS A 242 -11.89 5.13 11.93
N ALA A 243 -10.81 5.42 11.24
CA ALA A 243 -10.86 5.89 9.87
C ALA A 243 -9.79 5.20 9.03
N ILE A 244 -10.10 4.98 7.77
CA ILE A 244 -9.18 4.51 6.75
C ILE A 244 -9.12 5.61 5.70
N LEU A 245 -7.93 6.19 5.53
CA LEU A 245 -7.63 7.13 4.47
C LEU A 245 -6.95 6.37 3.33
N LYS A 246 -7.38 6.64 2.10
CA LYS A 246 -6.75 6.11 0.88
C LYS A 246 -6.36 7.26 -0.03
N THR A 247 -5.46 6.97 -0.98
CA THR A 247 -5.01 7.95 -1.98
C THR A 247 -5.86 7.90 -3.24
N ASP A 248 -5.63 8.86 -4.14
CA ASP A 248 -6.27 8.92 -5.46
C ASP A 248 -6.00 7.67 -6.33
N GLN A 249 -4.93 6.92 -6.08
CA GLN A 249 -4.64 5.67 -6.79
C GLN A 249 -5.82 4.69 -6.72
N THR A 250 -6.42 4.53 -5.53
CA THR A 250 -7.61 3.69 -5.33
C THR A 250 -8.82 4.26 -6.04
N LYS A 251 -9.04 5.59 -6.00
CA LYS A 251 -10.16 6.24 -6.71
C LYS A 251 -10.05 6.00 -8.22
N GLN A 252 -8.87 6.19 -8.79
CA GLN A 252 -8.62 5.99 -10.22
C GLN A 252 -8.87 4.54 -10.64
N ARG A 253 -8.39 3.56 -9.85
CA ARG A 253 -8.67 2.15 -10.11
C ARG A 253 -10.17 1.86 -10.09
N LEU A 254 -10.88 2.26 -9.03
CA LEU A 254 -12.32 2.02 -8.91
C LEU A 254 -13.11 2.70 -10.04
N ALA A 255 -12.70 3.90 -10.45
CA ALA A 255 -13.31 4.60 -11.59
C ALA A 255 -13.07 3.85 -12.90
N TRP A 256 -11.85 3.35 -13.13
CA TRP A 256 -11.50 2.55 -14.30
C TRP A 256 -12.27 1.23 -14.33
N GLU A 257 -12.33 0.49 -13.21
CA GLU A 257 -13.12 -0.75 -13.09
C GLU A 257 -14.59 -0.50 -13.38
N LYS A 258 -15.15 0.60 -12.87
CA LYS A 258 -16.54 1.01 -13.16
C LYS A 258 -16.76 1.33 -14.64
N GLN A 259 -15.80 1.97 -15.30
CA GLN A 259 -15.85 2.24 -16.74
C GLN A 259 -15.77 0.95 -17.55
N GLN A 260 -14.86 0.04 -17.20
CA GLN A 260 -14.74 -1.28 -17.85
C GLN A 260 -16.02 -2.10 -17.67
N ALA A 261 -16.57 -2.15 -16.45
CA ALA A 261 -17.83 -2.82 -16.18
C ALA A 261 -19.00 -2.23 -16.98
N ARG A 262 -19.04 -0.90 -17.15
CA ARG A 262 -20.03 -0.23 -18.01
C ARG A 262 -19.84 -0.55 -19.50
N ALA A 263 -18.61 -0.66 -19.97
CA ALA A 263 -18.31 -1.02 -21.35
C ALA A 263 -18.65 -2.51 -21.66
N LEU A 264 -18.44 -3.40 -20.67
CA LEU A 264 -18.79 -4.82 -20.76
C LEU A 264 -20.29 -5.07 -20.56
N ALA A 265 -21.01 -4.16 -19.91
CA ALA A 265 -22.45 -4.28 -19.69
C ALA A 265 -23.17 -4.32 -21.05
N LYS A 266 -23.97 -5.37 -21.24
CA LYS A 266 -24.75 -5.53 -22.47
C LYS A 266 -25.71 -4.33 -22.65
N PRO A 267 -25.83 -3.78 -23.86
CA PRO A 267 -26.78 -2.71 -24.11
C PRO A 267 -28.21 -3.21 -23.88
N ARG A 268 -29.11 -2.30 -23.47
CA ARG A 268 -30.54 -2.62 -23.41
C ARG A 268 -31.04 -2.83 -24.84
N LEU A 269 -31.50 -4.05 -25.13
CA LEU A 269 -32.16 -4.38 -26.38
C LEU A 269 -33.67 -4.15 -26.24
N TYR A 270 -34.33 -3.66 -27.30
CA TYR A 270 -35.78 -3.49 -27.31
C TYR A 270 -36.50 -4.83 -27.53
N LEU A 271 -35.93 -5.73 -28.33
CA LEU A 271 -36.44 -7.06 -28.56
C LEU A 271 -35.73 -8.07 -27.66
N ASN A 272 -36.49 -8.99 -27.05
CA ASN A 272 -35.94 -10.00 -26.17
C ASN A 272 -35.24 -11.10 -26.97
N ASN A 273 -33.92 -11.22 -26.81
CA ASN A 273 -33.10 -12.32 -27.34
C ASN A 273 -32.60 -13.24 -26.21
N GLU A 274 -33.29 -13.30 -25.07
CA GLU A 274 -32.98 -14.20 -23.97
C GLU A 274 -33.06 -15.66 -24.41
N PRO A 275 -32.15 -16.52 -23.94
CA PRO A 275 -32.23 -17.93 -24.23
C PRO A 275 -33.52 -18.50 -23.66
N LEU A 276 -34.21 -19.31 -24.47
CA LEU A 276 -35.43 -19.97 -24.04
C LEU A 276 -35.12 -20.94 -22.89
N ASN A 277 -35.58 -20.61 -21.69
CA ASN A 277 -35.33 -21.40 -20.49
C ASN A 277 -36.30 -22.59 -20.40
N PHE A 278 -36.33 -23.44 -21.42
CA PHE A 278 -37.01 -24.73 -21.39
C PHE A 278 -36.08 -25.86 -21.83
N LYS A 279 -36.33 -27.06 -21.31
CA LYS A 279 -35.60 -28.26 -21.71
C LYS A 279 -35.88 -28.55 -23.19
N VAL A 280 -34.82 -28.61 -23.99
CA VAL A 280 -34.90 -29.01 -25.41
C VAL A 280 -35.33 -30.48 -25.47
N GLN A 281 -36.37 -30.74 -26.25
CA GLN A 281 -36.84 -32.10 -26.54
C GLN A 281 -36.22 -32.56 -27.88
N PRO A 282 -36.09 -33.87 -28.16
CA PRO A 282 -35.49 -34.38 -29.39
C PRO A 282 -36.39 -34.24 -30.63
N PHE A 283 -37.34 -33.30 -30.59
CA PHE A 283 -38.17 -32.92 -31.71
C PHE A 283 -38.28 -31.40 -31.75
N TYR A 284 -38.27 -30.84 -32.96
CA TYR A 284 -38.48 -29.41 -33.17
C TYR A 284 -39.92 -29.04 -32.84
N LYS A 285 -40.11 -27.92 -32.15
CA LYS A 285 -41.44 -27.33 -31.92
C LYS A 285 -41.79 -26.29 -32.99
N TRP A 286 -40.78 -25.75 -33.64
CA TRP A 286 -40.78 -24.87 -34.81
C TRP A 286 -39.38 -24.91 -35.43
#